data_AF-A0A8D9FFZ0-F1
#
_entry.id   AF-A0A8D9FFZ0-F1
#
_cell.length_a   1.000
_cell.length_b   1.000
_cell.length_c   1.000
_cell.angle_alpha   90.00
_cell.angle_beta   90.00
_cell.angle_gamma   90.00
#
_symmetry.space_group_name_H-M   'P 1'
#
loop_
_entity.id
_entity.type
_entity.pdbx_description
1 polymer ?
#
loop_
_entity_poly.entity_id
_entity_poly.type
_entity_poly.pdbx_seq_one_letter_code
_entity_poly.pdbx_strand_id
1 'polypeptide(L)'
;MSSSIPPEIKTPPTTGSGTKPLCLIVGLSGVTNGGKTTLSNKLAAHYPPGVVEILLLDDYFWTDTNKLDYLQEVKHWDYDKMGALNFDGFYRDVLAKIDKLTTSPNSSPPHILILDGFLLFNEPRLLAVCHLRYDFSLPYEVAKHRRETRFYDPPDVPGYFEAVAWPAYLKHSREIEALKRQEGIDSQHRIR
;
A
#
# COMPACT_ATOMS: atom_id res chain seq x y z
N MET A 1 2.82 -2.18 -23.28
CA MET A 1 1.48 -2.71 -23.63
C MET A 1 0.50 -2.07 -22.68
N SER A 2 -0.52 -1.39 -23.21
CA SER A 2 -1.46 -0.55 -22.48
C SER A 2 -2.28 -1.38 -21.49
N SER A 3 -1.98 -1.28 -20.19
CA SER A 3 -2.82 -1.84 -19.11
C SER A 3 -3.91 -0.84 -18.77
N SER A 4 -4.86 -0.68 -19.68
CA SER A 4 -6.13 -0.03 -19.38
C SER A 4 -6.91 -0.91 -18.42
N ILE A 5 -7.37 -0.31 -17.32
CA ILE A 5 -8.20 -0.92 -16.29
C ILE A 5 -9.40 -1.64 -16.96
N PRO A 6 -9.68 -2.92 -16.64
CA PRO A 6 -10.88 -3.60 -17.13
C PRO A 6 -12.14 -2.78 -16.80
N PRO A 7 -13.12 -2.67 -17.71
CA PRO A 7 -14.31 -1.83 -17.55
C PRO A 7 -15.22 -2.20 -16.36
N GLU A 8 -14.92 -3.31 -15.68
CA GLU A 8 -15.63 -3.79 -14.48
C GLU A 8 -15.11 -3.17 -13.17
N ILE A 9 -13.95 -2.50 -13.16
CA ILE A 9 -13.48 -1.71 -12.02
C ILE A 9 -14.12 -0.33 -12.12
N LYS A 10 -15.45 -0.29 -12.02
CA LYS A 10 -16.12 0.95 -11.63
C LYS A 10 -15.71 1.20 -10.19
N THR A 11 -15.33 2.44 -9.89
CA THR A 11 -15.32 3.00 -8.53
C THR A 11 -16.38 2.32 -7.66
N PRO A 12 -16.09 2.00 -6.37
CA PRO A 12 -17.12 1.48 -5.48
C PRO A 12 -18.38 2.36 -5.63
N PRO A 13 -19.57 1.75 -5.77
CA PRO A 13 -20.76 2.46 -6.22
C PRO A 13 -20.89 3.77 -5.46
N THR A 14 -20.76 4.89 -6.18
CA THR A 14 -21.09 6.20 -5.64
C THR A 14 -22.60 6.17 -5.38
N THR A 15 -22.96 5.89 -4.13
CA THR A 15 -24.33 5.96 -3.68
C THR A 15 -24.77 7.42 -3.76
N GLY A 16 -25.45 7.76 -4.86
CA GLY A 16 -26.45 8.82 -4.81
C GLY A 16 -27.39 8.50 -3.65
N SER A 17 -27.63 9.48 -2.78
CA SER A 17 -28.33 9.37 -1.50
C SER A 17 -27.53 8.70 -0.35
N GLY A 18 -26.75 9.51 0.38
CA GLY A 18 -26.76 9.58 1.85
C GLY A 18 -26.46 8.35 2.71
N THR A 19 -26.12 7.19 2.16
CA THR A 19 -25.80 5.98 2.95
C THR A 19 -24.29 5.85 3.15
N LYS A 20 -23.85 5.83 4.41
CA LYS A 20 -22.43 5.60 4.76
C LYS A 20 -21.99 4.22 4.23
N PRO A 21 -20.76 4.08 3.70
CA PRO A 21 -20.26 2.77 3.28
C PRO A 21 -20.23 1.82 4.48
N LEU A 22 -20.68 0.59 4.29
CA LEU A 22 -20.66 -0.46 5.32
C LEU A 22 -19.23 -0.80 5.76
N CYS A 23 -18.24 -0.54 4.89
CA CYS A 23 -16.81 -0.69 5.14
C CYS A 23 -16.02 0.51 4.57
N LEU A 24 -15.25 1.19 5.43
CA LEU A 24 -14.31 2.24 5.04
C LEU A 24 -12.93 1.66 4.77
N ILE A 25 -12.55 1.61 3.50
CA ILE A 25 -11.21 1.18 3.05
C ILE A 25 -10.22 2.37 3.08
N VAL A 26 -9.14 2.22 3.83
CA VAL A 26 -8.08 3.21 4.01
C VAL A 26 -6.76 2.64 3.52
N GLY A 27 -6.12 3.28 2.55
CA GLY A 27 -4.78 2.93 2.08
C GLY A 27 -3.69 3.78 2.75
N LEU A 28 -2.65 3.13 3.26
CA LEU A 28 -1.44 3.75 3.81
C LEU A 28 -0.22 3.36 2.97
N SER A 29 0.22 4.27 2.09
CA SER A 29 1.37 4.07 1.20
C SER A 29 2.52 5.01 1.55
N GLY A 30 3.60 4.93 0.79
CA GLY A 30 4.68 5.89 0.82
C GLY A 30 5.96 5.33 1.42
N VAL A 31 6.90 6.23 1.73
CA VAL A 31 8.31 5.92 1.99
C VAL A 31 8.49 4.75 2.98
N THR A 32 9.47 3.88 2.68
CA THR A 32 9.91 2.84 3.61
C THR A 32 10.26 3.45 4.98
N ASN A 33 9.98 2.70 6.07
CA ASN A 33 10.13 3.17 7.46
C ASN A 33 9.40 4.50 7.78
N GLY A 34 8.38 4.87 6.99
CA GLY A 34 7.56 6.07 7.17
C GLY A 34 6.70 6.09 8.43
N GLY A 35 6.47 4.93 9.06
CA GLY A 35 5.59 4.79 10.24
C GLY A 35 4.18 4.30 9.92
N LYS A 36 3.94 3.78 8.71
CA LYS A 36 2.65 3.24 8.24
C LYS A 36 2.06 2.19 9.20
N THR A 37 2.81 1.11 9.44
CA THR A 37 2.43 0.02 10.35
C THR A 37 2.23 0.47 11.79
N THR A 38 2.94 1.53 12.22
CA THR A 38 2.71 2.12 13.54
C THR A 38 1.36 2.85 13.59
N LEU A 39 1.01 3.61 12.55
CA LEU A 39 -0.28 4.28 12.48
C LEU A 39 -1.43 3.27 12.40
N SER A 40 -1.35 2.26 11.52
CA SER A 40 -2.40 1.25 11.38
C SER A 40 -2.66 0.50 12.69
N ASN A 41 -1.62 0.06 13.38
CA ASN A 41 -1.74 -0.57 14.69
C ASN A 41 -2.34 0.36 15.77
N LYS A 42 -1.93 1.64 15.79
CA LYS A 42 -2.49 2.62 16.73
C LYS A 42 -3.96 2.91 16.45
N LEU A 43 -4.35 2.99 15.18
CA LEU A 43 -5.75 3.13 14.79
C LEU A 43 -6.54 1.90 15.23
N ALA A 44 -6.07 0.69 14.94
CA ALA A 44 -6.76 -0.53 15.36
C ALA A 44 -6.93 -0.61 16.89
N ALA A 45 -5.91 -0.24 17.67
CA ALA A 45 -5.98 -0.22 19.12
C ALA A 45 -6.91 0.86 19.70
N HIS A 46 -7.22 1.91 18.93
CA HIS A 46 -8.11 2.98 19.36
C HIS A 46 -9.59 2.59 19.27
N TYR A 47 -9.94 1.66 18.38
CA TYR A 47 -11.32 1.20 18.19
C TYR A 47 -11.58 -0.12 18.94
N PRO A 48 -12.86 -0.45 19.23
CA PRO A 48 -13.21 -1.76 19.77
C PRO A 48 -12.70 -2.92 18.89
N PRO A 49 -12.37 -4.08 19.49
CA PRO A 49 -11.95 -5.26 18.75
C PRO A 49 -12.94 -5.63 17.62
N GLY A 50 -12.41 -5.91 16.42
CA GLY A 50 -13.20 -6.28 15.24
C GLY A 50 -13.74 -5.11 14.40
N VAL A 51 -13.59 -3.86 14.85
CA VAL A 51 -13.95 -2.69 14.05
C VAL A 51 -12.93 -2.43 12.94
N VAL A 52 -11.64 -2.57 13.26
CA VAL A 52 -10.53 -2.34 12.33
C VAL A 52 -9.88 -3.66 11.97
N GLU A 53 -9.78 -3.94 10.68
CA GLU A 53 -8.98 -5.03 10.14
C GLU A 53 -7.82 -4.46 9.31
N ILE A 54 -6.65 -5.09 9.37
CA ILE A 54 -5.43 -4.64 8.68
C ILE A 54 -4.96 -5.76 7.74
N LEU A 55 -4.61 -5.39 6.51
CA LEU A 55 -3.86 -6.24 5.57
C LEU A 55 -2.52 -5.57 5.27
N LEU A 56 -1.43 -6.31 5.49
CA LEU A 56 -0.07 -5.85 5.26
C LEU A 56 0.41 -6.35 3.89
N LEU A 57 0.75 -5.44 2.99
CA LEU A 57 1.33 -5.79 1.69
C LEU A 57 2.70 -6.48 1.86
N ASP A 58 3.42 -6.16 2.93
CA ASP A 58 4.72 -6.76 3.25
C ASP A 58 4.61 -8.29 3.48
N ASP A 59 3.43 -8.83 3.81
CA ASP A 59 3.21 -10.28 3.92
C ASP A 59 3.16 -10.99 2.55
N TYR A 60 3.18 -10.22 1.45
CA TYR A 60 3.01 -10.71 0.08
C TYR A 60 4.30 -10.60 -0.75
N PHE A 61 5.46 -10.42 -0.13
CA PHE A 61 6.74 -10.59 -0.81
C PHE A 61 6.92 -12.01 -1.32
N TRP A 62 7.51 -12.15 -2.51
CA TRP A 62 7.89 -13.47 -3.01
C TRP A 62 9.02 -14.05 -2.16
N THR A 63 8.79 -15.24 -1.62
CA THR A 63 9.83 -16.04 -0.96
C THR A 63 10.68 -16.83 -1.97
N ASP A 64 10.14 -17.06 -3.16
CA ASP A 64 10.85 -17.67 -4.29
C ASP A 64 11.73 -16.63 -4.98
N THR A 65 13.03 -16.74 -4.78
CA THR A 65 14.04 -15.83 -5.35
C THR A 65 14.06 -15.83 -6.87
N ASN A 66 13.52 -16.86 -7.55
CA ASN A 66 13.39 -16.86 -9.01
C ASN A 66 12.43 -15.78 -9.53
N LYS A 67 11.60 -15.20 -8.66
CA LYS A 67 10.69 -14.10 -8.98
C LYS A 67 11.28 -12.72 -8.66
N LEU A 68 12.46 -12.69 -8.04
CA LEU A 68 13.16 -11.47 -7.67
C LEU A 68 14.22 -11.15 -8.72
N ASP A 69 14.51 -9.86 -8.90
CA ASP A 69 15.65 -9.47 -9.76
C ASP A 69 16.88 -9.37 -8.88
N TYR A 70 17.96 -10.02 -9.28
CA TYR A 70 19.24 -9.88 -8.60
C TYR A 70 20.04 -8.73 -9.21
N LEU A 71 20.38 -7.75 -8.39
CA LEU A 71 21.16 -6.58 -8.78
C LEU A 71 22.65 -6.90 -8.59
N GLN A 72 23.38 -7.05 -9.69
CA GLN A 72 24.80 -7.43 -9.67
C GLN A 72 25.69 -6.34 -9.07
N GLU A 73 25.30 -5.08 -9.24
CA GLU A 73 26.04 -3.90 -8.80
C GLU A 73 26.13 -3.82 -7.28
N VAL A 74 25.05 -4.19 -6.59
CA VAL A 74 24.98 -4.22 -5.12
C VAL A 74 25.04 -5.63 -4.54
N LYS A 75 25.06 -6.66 -5.40
CA LYS A 75 25.06 -8.08 -5.01
C LYS A 75 23.89 -8.45 -4.09
N HIS A 76 22.70 -7.93 -4.38
CA HIS A 76 21.51 -8.11 -3.56
C HIS A 76 20.24 -8.23 -4.41
N TRP A 77 19.17 -8.77 -3.84
CA TRP A 77 17.87 -8.85 -4.51
C TRP A 77 17.14 -7.52 -4.44
N ASP A 78 16.45 -7.13 -5.52
CA ASP A 78 15.62 -5.93 -5.55
C ASP A 78 14.25 -6.20 -4.91
N TYR A 79 14.09 -5.79 -3.65
CA TYR A 79 12.83 -5.83 -2.91
C TYR A 79 12.01 -4.53 -3.05
N ASP A 80 12.58 -3.47 -3.60
CA ASP A 80 11.95 -2.15 -3.66
C ASP A 80 11.18 -1.92 -4.97
N LYS A 81 10.98 -2.98 -5.77
CA LYS A 81 10.23 -2.97 -7.04
C LYS A 81 8.87 -3.67 -6.94
N MET A 82 7.95 -3.28 -7.82
CA MET A 82 6.63 -3.91 -7.95
C MET A 82 6.70 -5.43 -8.16
N GLY A 83 7.67 -5.92 -8.94
CA GLY A 83 7.80 -7.34 -9.25
C GLY A 83 8.18 -8.22 -8.05
N ALA A 84 8.62 -7.62 -6.93
CA ALA A 84 8.97 -8.37 -5.72
C ALA A 84 7.74 -8.85 -4.92
N LEU A 85 6.55 -8.36 -5.26
CA LEU A 85 5.32 -8.57 -4.51
C LEU A 85 4.26 -9.32 -5.33
N ASN A 86 3.46 -10.12 -4.64
CA ASN A 86 2.29 -10.80 -5.18
C ASN A 86 1.03 -9.90 -5.09
N PHE A 87 0.96 -8.87 -5.94
CA PHE A 87 -0.18 -7.96 -5.97
C PHE A 87 -1.51 -8.63 -6.31
N ASP A 88 -1.50 -9.68 -7.15
CA ASP A 88 -2.72 -10.43 -7.48
C ASP A 88 -3.25 -11.19 -6.26
N GLY A 89 -2.35 -11.82 -5.50
CA GLY A 89 -2.70 -12.46 -4.23
C GLY A 89 -3.24 -11.46 -3.22
N PHE A 90 -2.55 -10.34 -3.04
CA PHE A 90 -2.99 -9.29 -2.11
C PHE A 90 -4.36 -8.73 -2.50
N TYR A 91 -4.55 -8.38 -3.78
CA TYR A 91 -5.80 -7.80 -4.27
C TYR A 91 -6.98 -8.77 -4.12
N ARG A 92 -6.79 -10.06 -4.40
CA ARG A 92 -7.81 -11.09 -4.17
C ARG A 92 -8.23 -11.13 -2.69
N ASP A 93 -7.28 -11.09 -1.78
CA ASP A 93 -7.56 -11.18 -0.35
C ASP A 93 -8.22 -9.89 0.17
N VAL A 94 -7.87 -8.73 -0.39
CA VAL A 94 -8.58 -7.45 -0.18
C VAL A 94 -10.05 -7.58 -0.58
N LEU A 95 -10.35 -8.10 -1.78
CA LEU A 95 -11.72 -8.28 -2.24
C LEU A 95 -12.51 -9.24 -1.34
N ALA A 96 -11.92 -10.38 -0.96
CA ALA A 96 -12.54 -11.33 -0.04
C ALA A 96 -12.84 -10.69 1.33
N LYS A 97 -11.97 -9.78 1.79
CA LYS A 97 -12.18 -9.04 3.04
C LYS A 97 -13.34 -8.07 2.94
N ILE A 98 -13.42 -7.31 1.85
CA ILE A 98 -14.50 -6.37 1.59
C ILE A 98 -15.84 -7.11 1.54
N ASP A 99 -15.90 -8.23 0.82
CA ASP A 99 -17.10 -9.06 0.72
C ASP A 99 -17.55 -9.54 2.10
N LYS A 100 -16.64 -10.11 2.90
CA LYS A 100 -16.93 -10.55 4.27
C LYS A 100 -17.46 -9.42 5.17
N LEU A 101 -16.87 -8.23 5.08
CA LEU A 101 -17.22 -7.08 5.93
C LEU A 101 -18.54 -6.42 5.53
N THR A 102 -18.96 -6.57 4.26
CA THR A 102 -20.17 -5.93 3.73
C THR A 102 -21.39 -6.84 3.71
N THR A 103 -21.18 -8.16 3.69
CA THR A 103 -22.27 -9.16 3.59
C THR A 103 -22.66 -9.81 4.92
N SER A 104 -21.89 -9.60 6.00
CA SER A 104 -22.19 -10.23 7.28
C SER A 104 -23.50 -9.71 7.89
N PRO A 105 -24.54 -10.55 8.07
CA PRO A 105 -25.85 -10.08 8.55
C PRO A 105 -25.86 -9.66 10.03
N ASN A 106 -24.79 -9.95 10.78
CA ASN A 106 -24.63 -9.63 12.19
C ASN A 106 -23.49 -8.63 12.47
N SER A 107 -22.87 -8.03 11.45
CA SER A 107 -21.86 -7.01 11.70
C SER A 107 -22.51 -5.75 12.22
N SER A 108 -21.98 -5.18 13.30
CA SER A 108 -22.33 -3.83 13.74
C SER A 108 -21.51 -2.82 12.92
N PRO A 109 -22.09 -2.14 11.92
CA PRO A 109 -21.35 -1.15 11.14
C PRO A 109 -20.97 0.08 11.97
N PRO A 110 -19.95 0.86 11.55
CA PRO A 110 -19.12 0.67 10.35
C PRO A 110 -17.77 -0.04 10.62
N HIS A 111 -17.32 -0.86 9.67
CA HIS A 111 -15.97 -1.45 9.69
C HIS A 111 -14.95 -0.55 9.00
N ILE A 112 -13.68 -0.68 9.39
CA ILE A 112 -12.54 -0.03 8.73
C ILE A 112 -11.57 -1.11 8.27
N LEU A 113 -11.25 -1.13 6.97
CA LEU A 113 -10.21 -1.98 6.41
C LEU A 113 -8.99 -1.11 6.07
N ILE A 114 -7.87 -1.34 6.75
CA ILE A 114 -6.62 -0.65 6.48
C ILE A 114 -5.74 -1.53 5.59
N LEU A 115 -5.32 -0.98 4.44
CA LEU A 115 -4.30 -1.56 3.58
C LEU A 115 -2.98 -0.84 3.87
N ASP A 116 -1.94 -1.57 4.28
CA ASP A 116 -0.65 -0.99 4.69
C ASP A 116 0.49 -1.54 3.81
N GLY A 117 1.23 -0.67 3.12
CA GLY A 117 2.29 -1.11 2.23
C GLY A 117 2.93 0.01 1.42
N PHE A 118 4.25 0.00 1.26
CA PHE A 118 4.97 1.13 0.65
C PHE A 118 4.70 1.35 -0.85
N LEU A 119 4.30 0.31 -1.58
CA LEU A 119 3.98 0.35 -3.02
C LEU A 119 2.48 0.25 -3.35
N LEU A 120 1.59 0.39 -2.35
CA LEU A 120 0.15 0.18 -2.55
C LEU A 120 -0.43 0.99 -3.70
N PHE A 121 -0.06 2.27 -3.80
CA PHE A 121 -0.64 3.18 -4.80
C PHE A 121 -0.01 3.10 -6.19
N ASN A 122 1.03 2.28 -6.36
CA ASN A 122 1.59 1.95 -7.68
C ASN A 122 0.76 0.88 -8.40
N GLU A 123 -0.10 0.16 -7.68
CA GLU A 123 -1.06 -0.79 -8.23
C GLU A 123 -2.43 -0.09 -8.44
N PRO A 124 -2.86 0.16 -9.69
CA PRO A 124 -4.09 0.92 -9.97
C PRO A 124 -5.34 0.33 -9.31
N ARG A 125 -5.43 -1.00 -9.20
CA ARG A 125 -6.56 -1.69 -8.55
C ARG A 125 -6.69 -1.30 -7.07
N LEU A 126 -5.56 -1.21 -6.37
CA LEU A 126 -5.51 -0.84 -4.95
C LEU A 126 -5.70 0.67 -4.77
N LEU A 127 -5.17 1.48 -5.68
CA LEU A 127 -5.44 2.91 -5.70
C LEU A 127 -6.94 3.19 -5.85
N ALA A 128 -7.62 2.49 -6.76
CA ALA A 128 -9.04 2.67 -7.05
C ALA A 128 -9.96 2.23 -5.89
N VAL A 129 -9.64 1.11 -5.22
CA VAL A 129 -10.49 0.54 -4.16
C VAL A 129 -10.45 1.33 -2.84
N CYS A 130 -9.40 2.12 -2.59
CA CYS A 130 -9.28 2.90 -1.35
C CYS A 130 -10.19 4.14 -1.34
N HIS A 131 -10.96 4.35 -0.27
CA HIS A 131 -11.75 5.58 -0.09
C HIS A 131 -10.87 6.72 0.43
N LEU A 132 -10.03 6.43 1.43
CA LEU A 132 -9.03 7.36 1.95
C LEU A 132 -7.64 6.87 1.59
N ARG A 133 -6.76 7.81 1.22
CA ARG A 133 -5.42 7.51 0.72
C ARG A 133 -4.42 8.42 1.42
N TYR A 134 -3.53 7.85 2.21
CA TYR A 134 -2.46 8.57 2.89
C TYR A 134 -1.10 8.11 2.34
N ASP A 135 -0.32 9.06 1.82
CA ASP A 135 1.00 8.80 1.25
C ASP A 135 2.07 9.45 2.13
N PHE A 136 2.87 8.62 2.79
CA PHE A 136 3.85 9.06 3.77
C PHE A 136 5.13 9.52 3.06
N SER A 137 5.64 10.66 3.48
CA SER A 137 6.93 11.17 3.02
C SER A 137 7.81 11.53 4.21
N LEU A 138 9.13 11.35 4.04
CA LEU A 138 10.14 11.74 5.00
C LEU A 138 11.27 12.45 4.26
N PRO A 139 11.98 13.39 4.91
CA PRO A 139 13.26 13.86 4.40
C PRO A 139 14.22 12.68 4.21
N TYR A 140 15.05 12.76 3.17
CA TYR A 140 16.02 11.72 2.80
C TYR A 140 16.83 11.21 4.00
N GLU A 141 17.44 12.12 4.77
CA GLU A 141 18.29 11.76 5.92
C GLU A 141 17.52 10.99 7.00
N VAL A 142 16.25 11.33 7.22
CA VAL A 142 15.39 10.65 8.20
C VAL A 142 15.01 9.26 7.70
N ALA A 143 14.66 9.14 6.41
CA ALA A 143 14.33 7.86 5.79
C ALA A 143 15.55 6.93 5.80
N LYS A 144 16.72 7.44 5.41
CA LYS A 144 18.00 6.73 5.43
C LYS A 144 18.31 6.19 6.83
N HIS A 145 18.37 7.08 7.83
CA HIS A 145 18.67 6.69 9.20
C HIS A 145 17.70 5.64 9.75
N ARG A 146 16.40 5.77 9.48
CA ARG A 146 15.40 4.80 9.91
C ARG A 146 15.50 3.45 9.20
N ARG A 147 15.89 3.43 7.93
CA ARG A 147 16.11 2.19 7.17
C ARG A 147 17.36 1.47 7.64
N GLU A 148 18.46 2.19 7.80
CA GLU A 148 19.75 1.62 8.27
C GLU A 148 19.68 1.04 9.69
N THR A 149 18.73 1.50 10.51
CA THR A 149 18.49 0.97 11.86
C THR A 149 17.45 -0.14 11.91
N ARG A 150 16.79 -0.46 10.80
CA ARG A 150 15.78 -1.52 10.72
C ARG A 150 16.44 -2.85 10.40
N PHE A 151 15.96 -3.90 11.05
CA PHE A 151 16.32 -5.26 10.70
C PHE A 151 15.40 -5.77 9.58
N TYR A 152 16.00 -6.15 8.44
CA TYR A 152 15.36 -6.83 7.31
C TYR A 152 15.90 -8.26 7.21
N ASP A 153 15.11 -9.15 6.60
CA ASP A 153 15.50 -10.52 6.26
C ASP A 153 15.22 -10.78 4.76
N PRO A 154 16.26 -10.90 3.91
CA PRO A 154 17.68 -10.73 4.23
C PRO A 154 18.03 -9.27 4.60
N PRO A 155 19.13 -9.02 5.33
CA PRO A 155 19.52 -7.66 5.68
C PRO A 155 19.97 -6.86 4.46
N ASP A 156 19.65 -5.56 4.44
CA ASP A 156 20.17 -4.60 3.46
C ASP A 156 21.71 -4.64 3.46
N VAL A 157 22.31 -4.57 2.26
CA VAL A 157 23.77 -4.48 2.09
C VAL A 157 24.26 -3.02 2.18
N PRO A 158 25.54 -2.76 2.52
CA PRO A 158 26.07 -1.40 2.55
C PRO A 158 25.84 -0.64 1.24
N GLY A 159 25.28 0.56 1.33
CA GLY A 159 24.95 1.42 0.18
C GLY A 159 23.67 1.04 -0.57
N TYR A 160 22.93 0.01 -0.15
CA TYR A 160 21.68 -0.40 -0.77
C TYR A 160 20.63 0.72 -0.76
N PHE A 161 20.56 1.49 0.33
CA PHE A 161 19.57 2.56 0.45
C PHE A 161 19.73 3.61 -0.66
N GLU A 162 20.96 4.08 -0.87
CA GLU A 162 21.27 5.11 -1.85
C GLU A 162 21.24 4.58 -3.28
N ALA A 163 21.72 3.37 -3.49
CA ALA A 163 21.83 2.78 -4.81
C ALA A 163 20.47 2.26 -5.34
N VAL A 164 19.58 1.80 -4.46
CA VAL A 164 18.36 1.07 -4.85
C VAL A 164 17.12 1.67 -4.23
N ALA A 165 16.99 1.62 -2.90
CA ALA A 165 15.74 1.94 -2.20
C ALA A 165 15.24 3.36 -2.45
N TRP A 166 16.13 4.36 -2.33
CA TRP A 166 15.75 5.75 -2.49
C TRP A 166 15.44 6.12 -3.95
N PRO A 167 16.26 5.75 -4.95
CA PRO A 167 15.88 5.89 -6.35
C PRO A 167 14.57 5.21 -6.70
N ALA A 168 14.33 3.99 -6.20
CA ALA A 168 13.06 3.27 -6.39
C ALA A 168 11.89 4.05 -5.79
N TYR A 169 11.99 4.53 -4.55
CA TYR A 169 10.97 5.38 -3.94
C TYR A 169 10.64 6.63 -4.78
N LEU A 170 11.66 7.34 -5.29
CA LEU A 170 11.44 8.54 -6.13
C LEU A 170 10.79 8.19 -7.47
N LYS A 171 11.13 7.05 -8.07
CA LYS A 171 10.45 6.52 -9.26
C LYS A 171 8.98 6.23 -8.96
N HIS A 172 8.71 5.48 -7.89
CA HIS A 172 7.35 5.09 -7.50
C HIS A 172 6.48 6.28 -7.12
N SER A 173 7.03 7.26 -6.42
CA SER A 173 6.31 8.51 -6.11
C SER A 173 5.87 9.24 -7.38
N ARG A 174 6.72 9.30 -8.42
CA ARG A 174 6.36 9.91 -9.71
C ARG A 174 5.26 9.13 -10.44
N GLU A 175 5.31 7.80 -10.39
CA GLU A 175 4.29 6.92 -10.98
C GLU A 175 2.93 7.12 -10.30
N ILE A 176 2.89 7.17 -8.97
CA ILE A 176 1.66 7.45 -8.21
C ILE A 176 1.06 8.79 -8.62
N GLU A 177 1.88 9.84 -8.73
CA GLU A 177 1.39 11.16 -9.14
C GLU A 177 0.89 11.17 -10.59
N ALA A 178 1.46 10.36 -11.48
CA ALA A 178 0.94 10.19 -12.84
C ALA A 178 -0.42 9.47 -12.85
N LEU A 179 -0.55 8.38 -12.09
CA LEU A 179 -1.81 7.62 -11.95
C LEU A 179 -2.94 8.48 -11.37
N LYS A 180 -2.67 9.22 -10.29
CA LYS A 180 -3.67 10.14 -9.69
C LYS A 180 -4.21 11.15 -10.70
N ARG A 181 -3.34 11.70 -11.56
CA ARG A 181 -3.77 12.63 -12.63
C ARG A 181 -4.63 11.96 -13.68
N GLN A 182 -4.29 10.73 -14.08
CA GLN A 182 -5.07 9.97 -15.07
C GLN A 182 -6.47 9.63 -14.55
N GLU A 183 -6.58 9.29 -13.27
CA GLU A 183 -7.83 8.90 -12.60
C GLU A 183 -8.64 10.10 -12.07
N GLY A 184 -8.16 11.34 -12.26
CA GLY A 184 -8.81 12.54 -11.71
C GLY A 184 -8.86 12.58 -10.18
N ILE A 185 -7.95 11.86 -9.50
CA ILE A 185 -7.85 11.83 -8.04
C ILE A 185 -7.11 13.09 -7.59
N ASP A 186 -7.87 14.05 -7.06
CA ASP A 186 -7.35 15.35 -6.66
C ASP A 186 -6.37 15.25 -5.48
N SER A 187 -5.28 16.03 -5.50
CA SER A 187 -4.12 15.91 -4.59
C SER A 187 -4.38 16.36 -3.15
N GLN A 188 -5.64 16.51 -2.74
CA GLN A 188 -6.07 17.46 -1.71
C GLN A 188 -5.67 17.15 -0.25
N HIS A 189 -4.97 16.06 0.06
CA HIS A 189 -4.61 15.75 1.45
C HIS A 189 -3.16 15.24 1.59
N ARG A 190 -2.20 16.06 1.18
CA ARG A 190 -0.81 15.92 1.68
C ARG A 190 -0.77 16.45 3.11
N ILE A 191 -0.79 15.56 4.10
CA ILE A 191 -0.41 15.90 5.47
C ILE A 191 1.10 16.18 5.43
N ARG A 192 1.47 17.46 5.52
CA ARG A 192 2.86 17.91 5.68
C ARG A 192 3.30 17.82 7.12
#